data_AF-A0A3D5NQD9-F1
#
_entry.id   AF-A0A3D5NQD9-F1
#
_cell.length_a   1.000
_cell.length_b   1.000
_cell.length_c   1.000
_cell.angle_alpha   90.00
_cell.angle_beta   90.00
_cell.angle_gamma   90.00
#
_symmetry.space_group_name_H-M   'P 1'
#
loop_
_entity.id
_entity.type
_entity.pdbx_description
1 polymer ?
#
loop_
_entity_poly.entity_id
_entity_poly.type
_entity_poly.pdbx_seq_one_letter_code
_entity_poly.pdbx_strand_id
1 'polypeptide(L)' 'MEQNLIITWHGHSCFSVTYDQFTFVIDPYKDNTVPGLVPLSLFADEVYVTHDHGDHNYIKAVTI' A
#
# COMPACT_ATOMS: atom_id res chain seq x y z
N MET A 1 -21.66 -4.60 17.02
CA MET A 1 -20.78 -5.28 16.04
C MET A 1 -19.38 -4.81 16.34
N GLU A 2 -18.43 -5.72 16.52
CA GLU A 2 -17.03 -5.35 16.71
C GLU A 2 -16.46 -4.88 15.37
N GLN A 3 -15.81 -3.72 15.37
CA GLN A 3 -15.11 -3.19 14.21
C GLN A 3 -13.74 -3.88 14.15
N ASN A 4 -13.34 -4.35 12.96
CA ASN A 4 -12.02 -4.96 12.78
C ASN A 4 -11.11 -4.02 12.01
N LEU A 5 -9.97 -3.68 12.62
CA LEU A 5 -8.90 -2.91 11.99
C LEU A 5 -7.68 -3.80 11.84
N ILE A 6 -7.28 -4.07 10.60
CA ILE A 6 -6.06 -4.80 10.27
C ILE A 6 -5.10 -3.86 9.56
N ILE A 7 -3.86 -3.81 10.03
CA ILE A 7 -2.77 -3.07 9.39
C ILE A 7 -1.72 -4.07 8.95
N THR A 8 -1.43 -4.10 7.66
CA THR A 8 -0.38 -4.95 7.06
C THR A 8 0.73 -4.06 6.52
N TRP A 9 1.97 -4.38 6.88
CA TRP A 9 3.16 -3.70 6.36
C TRP A 9 3.76 -4.49 5.20
N HIS A 10 3.96 -3.84 4.07
CA HIS A 10 4.51 -4.44 2.84
C HIS A 10 5.97 -4.05 2.59
N GLY A 11 6.60 -3.33 3.53
CA GLY A 11 7.95 -2.79 3.40
C GLY A 11 7.97 -1.29 3.13
N HIS A 12 9.08 -0.62 3.48
CA HIS A 12 9.23 0.84 3.39
C HIS A 12 8.07 1.57 4.08
N SER A 13 7.49 2.59 3.42
CA SER A 13 6.28 3.29 3.84
C SER A 13 4.98 2.66 3.33
N CYS A 14 5.02 1.46 2.73
CA CYS A 14 3.83 0.84 2.14
C CYS A 14 3.01 0.04 3.16
N PHE A 15 1.75 0.42 3.35
CA PHE A 15 0.81 -0.25 4.25
C PHE A 15 -0.54 -0.48 3.58
N SER A 16 -1.17 -1.63 3.86
CA SER A 16 -2.61 -1.79 3.68
C SER A 16 -3.30 -1.63 5.03
N VAL A 17 -4.38 -0.86 5.06
CA VAL A 17 -5.25 -0.71 6.22
C VAL A 17 -6.64 -1.16 5.82
N THR A 18 -7.11 -2.22 6.45
CA THR A 18 -8.46 -2.77 6.25
C THR A 18 -9.30 -2.46 7.48
N TYR A 19 -10.41 -1.76 7.26
CA TYR A 19 -11.45 -1.51 8.25
C TYR A 19 -12.74 -2.19 7.77
N ASP A 20 -13.13 -3.26 8.47
CA ASP A 20 -14.18 -4.19 8.06
C ASP A 20 -13.99 -4.71 6.62
N GLN A 21 -14.76 -4.21 5.65
CA GLN A 21 -14.69 -4.62 4.23
C GLN A 21 -13.95 -3.62 3.35
N PHE A 22 -13.50 -2.50 3.89
CA PHE A 22 -12.87 -1.43 3.13
C PHE A 22 -11.36 -1.45 3.37
N THR A 23 -10.56 -1.48 2.30
CA THR A 23 -9.10 -1.50 2.34
C THR A 23 -8.55 -0.32 1.57
N PHE A 24 -7.61 0.41 2.19
CA PHE A 24 -6.80 1.39 1.46
C PHE A 24 -5.31 1.08 1.59
N VAL A 25 -4.55 1.45 0.56
CA VAL A 25 -3.09 1.34 0.54
C VAL A 25 -2.48 2.74 0.67
N ILE A 26 -1.41 2.86 1.46
CA ILE A 26 -0.58 4.06 1.56
C ILE A 26 0.77 3.76 0.93
N ASP A 27 1.29 4.71 0.15
CA ASP A 27 2.67 4.76 -0.36
C ASP A 27 3.22 3.48 -1.01
N PRO A 28 2.58 2.95 -2.08
CA PRO A 28 3.13 1.82 -2.82
C PRO A 28 4.48 2.21 -3.47
N TYR A 29 5.51 1.39 -3.26
CA TYR A 29 6.83 1.60 -3.86
C TYR A 29 6.99 0.87 -5.21
N LYS A 30 7.84 1.42 -6.08
CA LYS A 30 8.17 0.81 -7.37
C LYS A 30 9.27 -0.24 -7.21
N ASP A 31 9.26 -1.24 -8.10
CA ASP A 31 10.33 -2.23 -8.21
C ASP A 31 11.72 -1.58 -8.27
N ASN A 32 12.63 -2.10 -7.45
CA ASN A 32 14.02 -1.67 -7.34
C ASN A 32 14.24 -0.21 -6.87
N THR A 33 13.24 0.49 -6.32
CA THR A 33 13.46 1.80 -5.67
C THR A 33 13.83 1.69 -4.19
N VAL A 34 13.45 0.58 -3.54
CA VAL A 34 13.82 0.28 -2.14
C VAL A 34 14.62 -1.04 -2.11
N PRO A 35 15.89 -1.03 -1.66
CA PRO A 35 16.72 -2.23 -1.63
C PRO A 35 16.14 -3.34 -0.75
N GLY A 36 16.10 -4.57 -1.28
CA GLY A 36 15.71 -5.77 -0.52
C GLY A 36 14.20 -6.03 -0.43
N LEU A 37 13.36 -5.20 -1.05
CA LEU A 37 11.92 -5.42 -1.14
C LEU A 37 11.53 -6.07 -2.47
N VAL A 38 10.49 -6.91 -2.42
CA VAL A 38 9.94 -7.61 -3.59
C VAL A 38 8.92 -6.71 -4.32
N PRO A 39 8.68 -6.92 -5.62
CA PRO A 39 7.62 -6.24 -6.35
C PRO A 39 6.26 -6.34 -5.67
N LEU A 40 5.51 -5.24 -5.67
CA LEU A 40 4.17 -5.18 -5.12
C LEU A 40 3.11 -5.62 -6.14
N SER A 41 2.10 -6.34 -5.65
CA SER A 41 0.86 -6.67 -6.37
C SER A 41 -0.28 -6.68 -5.35
N LEU A 42 -0.97 -5.56 -5.23
CA LEU A 42 -1.94 -5.29 -4.15
C LEU A 42 -3.34 -5.05 -4.72
N PHE A 43 -4.36 -5.25 -3.88
CA PHE A 43 -5.75 -4.89 -4.14
C PHE A 43 -6.23 -3.97 -3.01
N ALA A 44 -6.92 -2.89 -3.36
CA ALA A 44 -7.48 -1.94 -2.38
C ALA A 44 -8.59 -1.12 -3.02
N ASP A 45 -9.54 -0.63 -2.22
CA ASP A 45 -10.59 0.28 -2.66
C ASP A 45 -10.03 1.68 -2.95
N GLU A 46 -8.98 2.10 -2.23
CA GLU A 46 -8.35 3.41 -2.40
C GLU A 46 -6.82 3.35 -2.23
N VAL A 47 -6.12 4.33 -2.83
CA VAL A 47 -4.68 4.51 -2.68
C VAL A 47 -4.37 5.94 -2.30
N TYR A 48 -3.56 6.10 -1.26
CA TYR A 48 -3.08 7.39 -0.76
C TYR A 48 -1.57 7.49 -0.92
N VAL A 49 -1.11 8.67 -1.32
CA VAL A 49 0.29 8.95 -1.60
C VAL A 49 0.71 10.20 -0.84
N THR A 50 1.77 10.09 -0.05
CA THR A 50 2.30 11.20 0.75
C THR A 50 3.03 12.23 -0.10
N HIS A 51 3.81 11.80 -1.09
CA HIS A 51 4.56 12.66 -2.02
C HIS A 51 5.00 11.91 -3.29
N ASP A 52 5.39 12.66 -4.32
CA ASP A 52 5.66 12.15 -5.67
C ASP A 52 7.10 11.62 -5.88
N HIS A 53 7.57 10.76 -4.99
CA HIS A 53 8.81 10.01 -5.20
C HIS A 53 8.51 8.55 -5.60
N GLY A 54 9.41 7.93 -6.36
CA GLY A 54 9.18 6.60 -6.93
C GLY A 54 9.06 5.46 -5.91
N ASP A 55 9.61 5.65 -4.72
CA ASP A 55 9.47 4.78 -3.56
C ASP A 55 8.21 5.06 -2.70
N HIS A 56 7.37 6.01 -3.12
CA HIS A 56 6.11 6.36 -2.44
C HIS A 56 4.89 6.44 -3.37
N ASN A 57 5.06 6.68 -4.68
CA ASN A 57 3.97 6.97 -5.62
C ASN A 57 3.84 5.96 -6.76
N TYR A 58 4.04 4.67 -6.49
CA TYR A 58 3.86 3.62 -7.50
C TYR A 58 2.45 3.03 -7.47
N ILE A 59 1.44 3.89 -7.67
CA ILE A 59 0.01 3.50 -7.64
C ILE A 59 -0.34 2.35 -8.60
N LYS A 60 0.48 2.12 -9.64
CA LYS A 60 0.32 1.03 -10.60
C LYS A 60 0.50 -0.37 -9.99
N ALA A 61 1.08 -0.48 -8.79
CA ALA A 61 1.15 -1.74 -8.06
C ALA A 61 -0.18 -2.13 -7.37
N VAL A 62 -1.18 -1.25 -7.36
CA VAL A 62 -2.46 -1.48 -6.70
C VAL A 62 -3.57 -1.57 -7.74
N THR A 63 -4.34 -2.65 -7.69
CA THR A 63 -5.59 -2.78 -8.43
C THR A 63 -6.74 -2.29 -7.56
N ILE A 64 -7.57 -1.40 -8.12
CA ILE A 64 -8.80 -0.91 -7.52
C ILE A 64 -9.99 -1.64 -8.14
#